data_AF-A0A1B6LVN1-F1
#
_entry.id   AF-A0A1B6LVN1-F1
#
_cell.length_a   1.000
_cell.length_b   1.000
_cell.length_c   1.000
_cell.angle_alpha   90.00
_cell.angle_beta   90.00
_cell.angle_gamma   90.00
#
_symmetry.space_group_name_H-M   'P 1'
#
loop_
_entity.id
_entity.type
_entity.pdbx_description
1 polymer ?
#
loop_
_entity_poly.entity_id
_entity_poly.type
_entity_poly.pdbx_seq_one_letter_code
_entity_poly.pdbx_strand_id
1 'polypeptide(L)'
;NKIYKDYSGHDAVGMYEFFTPALLVRAPDLVKRVMASDFSSFHDNATSVSKKLDPHFSQDPFIARGEEWKLYRARLNAVGTTATPNSLRLWELQGCLPHK
;
A
#
# COMPACT_ATOMS: atom_id res chain seq x y z
N ASN A 1 -17.44 -15.92 -6.96
CA ASN A 1 -17.91 -14.59 -7.44
C ASN A 1 -19.10 -14.70 -8.37
N LYS A 2 -20.32 -14.74 -7.80
CA LYS A 2 -21.58 -14.78 -8.56
C LYS A 2 -21.86 -13.44 -9.26
N ILE A 3 -21.72 -12.32 -8.55
CA ILE A 3 -21.90 -10.95 -9.08
C ILE A 3 -21.00 -10.68 -10.30
N TYR A 4 -19.73 -11.10 -10.26
CA TYR A 4 -18.85 -10.97 -11.43
C TYR A 4 -19.32 -11.79 -12.65
N LYS A 5 -20.04 -12.88 -12.49
CA LYS A 5 -20.55 -13.65 -13.64
C LYS A 5 -21.88 -13.09 -14.15
N ASP A 6 -22.77 -12.76 -13.22
CA ASP A 6 -24.14 -12.31 -13.52
C ASP A 6 -24.18 -11.01 -14.32
N TYR A 7 -23.23 -10.09 -14.11
CA TYR A 7 -23.18 -8.78 -14.78
C TYR A 7 -22.09 -8.68 -15.87
N SER A 8 -21.84 -9.76 -16.61
CA SER A 8 -20.71 -9.85 -17.57
C SER A 8 -20.72 -8.84 -18.72
N GLY A 9 -21.86 -8.22 -19.02
CA GLY A 9 -21.99 -7.16 -20.03
C GLY A 9 -21.81 -5.73 -19.51
N HIS A 10 -21.43 -5.54 -18.24
CA HIS A 10 -21.28 -4.22 -17.63
C HIS A 10 -19.84 -3.95 -17.18
N ASP A 11 -19.38 -2.73 -17.43
CA ASP A 11 -18.00 -2.31 -17.13
C ASP A 11 -17.73 -2.18 -15.62
N ALA A 12 -18.77 -1.85 -14.84
CA ALA A 12 -18.73 -1.78 -13.40
C ALA A 12 -20.10 -2.08 -12.79
N VAL A 13 -20.13 -2.49 -11.52
CA VAL A 13 -21.35 -2.82 -10.77
C VAL A 13 -21.31 -2.16 -9.40
N GLY A 14 -22.35 -1.38 -9.07
CA GLY A 14 -22.53 -0.83 -7.73
C GLY A 14 -22.99 -1.90 -6.74
N MET A 15 -22.41 -1.89 -5.55
CA MET A 15 -22.77 -2.79 -4.45
C MET A 15 -22.64 -2.05 -3.11
N TYR A 16 -23.04 -2.70 -2.03
CA TYR A 16 -22.80 -2.18 -0.68
C TYR A 16 -21.87 -3.13 0.08
N GLU A 17 -20.83 -2.58 0.67
CA GLU A 17 -20.02 -3.22 1.69
C GLU A 17 -20.54 -2.77 3.06
N PHE A 18 -21.36 -3.61 3.69
CA PHE A 18 -22.14 -3.26 4.87
C PHE A 18 -23.05 -2.05 4.62
N PHE A 19 -22.65 -0.87 5.10
CA PHE A 19 -23.39 0.39 4.96
C PHE A 19 -22.69 1.37 4.01
N THR A 20 -21.58 0.97 3.41
CA THR A 20 -20.76 1.80 2.54
C THR A 20 -21.01 1.42 1.08
N PRO A 21 -21.40 2.35 0.21
CA PRO A 21 -21.50 2.07 -1.22
C PRO A 21 -20.10 1.76 -1.78
N ALA A 22 -20.01 0.74 -2.61
CA ALA A 22 -18.78 0.26 -3.24
C ALA A 22 -19.02 0.02 -4.74
N LEU A 23 -17.96 0.09 -5.53
CA LEU A 23 -18.02 -0.10 -6.98
C LEU A 23 -17.09 -1.25 -7.39
N LEU A 24 -17.67 -2.35 -7.88
CA LEU A 24 -16.92 -3.44 -8.49
C LEU A 24 -16.54 -3.05 -9.92
N VAL A 25 -15.29 -2.66 -10.13
CA VAL A 25 -14.74 -2.37 -11.46
C VAL A 25 -14.35 -3.67 -12.16
N ARG A 26 -14.76 -3.82 -13.44
CA ARG A 26 -14.58 -5.07 -14.19
C ARG A 26 -13.90 -4.89 -15.53
N ALA A 27 -14.25 -3.86 -16.28
CA ALA A 27 -13.66 -3.62 -17.59
C ALA A 27 -12.14 -3.41 -17.46
N PRO A 28 -11.30 -4.10 -18.26
CA PRO A 28 -9.85 -3.99 -18.16
C PRO A 28 -9.33 -2.55 -18.26
N ASP A 29 -9.96 -1.73 -19.10
CA ASP A 29 -9.59 -0.32 -19.27
C ASP A 29 -9.88 0.51 -18.02
N LEU A 30 -11.01 0.25 -17.33
CA LEU A 30 -11.32 0.89 -16.06
C LEU A 30 -10.40 0.41 -14.94
N VAL A 31 -10.09 -0.89 -14.89
CA VAL A 31 -9.13 -1.44 -13.93
C VAL A 31 -7.76 -0.77 -14.12
N LYS A 32 -7.28 -0.67 -15.37
CA LYS A 32 -6.01 0.00 -15.68
C LYS A 32 -6.04 1.47 -15.29
N ARG A 33 -7.16 2.16 -15.53
CA ARG A 33 -7.31 3.56 -15.14
C ARG A 33 -7.19 3.72 -13.61
N VAL A 34 -7.93 2.92 -12.84
CA VAL A 34 -7.91 2.99 -11.36
C VAL A 34 -6.55 2.58 -10.78
N MET A 35 -5.97 1.50 -11.29
CA MET A 35 -4.75 0.90 -10.72
C MET A 35 -3.45 1.54 -11.21
N ALA A 36 -3.49 2.33 -12.29
CA ALA A 36 -2.30 2.96 -12.86
C ALA A 36 -2.51 4.44 -13.19
N SER A 37 -3.35 4.78 -14.16
CA SER A 37 -3.44 6.16 -14.68
C SER A 37 -3.86 7.18 -13.63
N ASP A 38 -4.88 6.84 -12.85
CA ASP A 38 -5.51 7.70 -11.86
C ASP A 38 -5.23 7.21 -10.43
N PHE A 39 -4.19 6.38 -10.25
CA PHE A 39 -3.90 5.74 -8.96
C PHE A 39 -3.73 6.76 -7.82
N SER A 40 -3.23 7.96 -8.11
CA SER A 40 -3.13 9.04 -7.12
C SER A 40 -4.48 9.41 -6.48
N SER A 41 -5.60 9.13 -7.13
CA SER A 41 -6.95 9.36 -6.58
C SER A 41 -7.53 8.11 -5.89
N PHE A 42 -6.95 6.93 -6.12
CA PHE A 42 -7.48 5.63 -5.68
C PHE A 42 -6.48 4.82 -4.82
N HIS A 43 -5.48 5.47 -4.23
CA HIS A 43 -4.39 4.81 -3.51
C HIS A 43 -4.75 4.34 -2.10
N ASP A 44 -5.89 4.78 -1.56
CA ASP A 44 -6.33 4.42 -0.22
C ASP A 44 -7.10 3.09 -0.21
N ASN A 45 -6.77 2.21 0.74
CA ASN A 45 -7.48 0.95 0.94
C ASN A 45 -8.85 1.18 1.63
N ALA A 46 -9.76 0.22 1.45
CA ALA A 46 -11.12 0.27 1.99
C ALA A 46 -11.17 0.43 3.52
N THR A 47 -10.20 -0.16 4.23
CA THR A 47 -10.13 -0.16 5.70
C THR A 47 -9.10 0.85 6.21
N SER A 48 -9.42 1.51 7.32
CA SER A 48 -8.47 2.28 8.12
C SER A 48 -8.71 2.02 9.60
N VAL A 49 -7.64 2.01 10.39
CA VAL A 49 -7.72 1.86 11.84
C VAL A 49 -7.22 3.12 12.53
N SER A 50 -7.95 3.56 13.56
CA SER A 50 -7.54 4.71 14.36
C SER A 50 -6.23 4.39 15.08
N LYS A 51 -5.21 5.24 14.85
CA LYS A 51 -3.93 5.15 15.55
C LYS A 51 -4.04 5.18 17.07
N LYS A 52 -5.08 5.82 17.60
CA LYS A 52 -5.32 5.90 19.05
C LYS A 52 -5.81 4.56 19.62
N LEU A 53 -6.54 3.79 18.82
CA LEU A 53 -7.09 2.50 19.23
C LEU A 53 -6.06 1.38 19.02
N ASP A 54 -5.39 1.39 17.86
CA ASP A 54 -4.34 0.43 17.54
C ASP A 54 -3.17 1.09 16.79
N PRO A 55 -2.14 1.54 17.51
CA PRO A 55 -0.95 2.15 16.93
C PRO A 55 -0.11 1.20 16.07
N HIS A 56 -0.26 -0.12 16.22
CA HIS A 56 0.54 -1.11 15.50
C HIS A 56 -0.13 -1.45 14.17
N PHE A 57 -1.41 -1.81 14.21
CA PHE A 57 -2.16 -2.21 13.02
C PHE A 57 -2.41 -1.05 12.06
N SER A 58 -2.46 0.19 12.58
CA SER A 58 -2.53 1.40 11.75
C SER A 58 -1.30 1.65 10.87
N GLN A 59 -0.18 0.95 11.11
CA GLN A 59 1.04 1.06 10.30
C GLN A 59 1.12 0.01 9.19
N ASP A 60 0.19 -0.94 9.15
CA ASP A 60 0.16 -1.96 8.13
C ASP A 60 -0.07 -1.32 6.74
N PRO A 61 0.69 -1.68 5.68
CA PRO A 61 0.54 -1.10 4.34
C PRO A 61 -0.82 -1.33 3.66
N PHE A 62 -1.63 -2.25 4.18
CA PHE A 62 -3.00 -2.48 3.72
C PHE A 62 -4.03 -1.66 4.52
N ILE A 63 -3.60 -0.94 5.56
CA ILE A 63 -4.45 -0.14 6.46
C ILE A 63 -4.05 1.34 6.45
N ALA A 64 -2.75 1.64 6.38
CA ALA A 64 -2.22 2.99 6.31
C ALA A 64 -2.66 3.69 5.01
N ARG A 65 -2.78 5.01 5.07
CA ARG A 65 -3.25 5.87 3.97
C ARG A 65 -2.30 7.02 3.70
N GLY A 66 -2.40 7.61 2.50
CA GLY A 66 -1.63 8.79 2.10
C GLY A 66 -0.11 8.69 2.32
N GLU A 67 0.48 9.75 2.87
CA GLU A 67 1.94 9.84 3.10
C GLU A 67 2.45 8.80 4.13
N GLU A 68 1.62 8.41 5.08
CA GLU A 68 2.01 7.43 6.10
C GLU A 68 2.19 6.04 5.48
N TRP A 69 1.31 5.67 4.54
CA TRP A 69 1.46 4.46 3.76
C TRP A 69 2.79 4.43 3.00
N LYS A 70 3.18 5.54 2.35
CA LYS A 70 4.47 5.64 1.65
C LYS A 70 5.64 5.41 2.60
N LEU A 71 5.58 6.01 3.79
CA LEU A 71 6.60 5.87 4.83
C LEU A 71 6.70 4.42 5.33
N TYR A 72 5.59 3.79 5.72
CA TYR A 72 5.60 2.43 6.26
C TYR A 72 5.98 1.39 5.20
N ARG A 73 5.51 1.54 3.97
CA ARG A 73 5.91 0.68 2.84
C ARG A 73 7.40 0.82 2.54
N ALA A 74 7.96 2.03 2.58
CA ALA A 74 9.40 2.23 2.38
C ALA A 74 10.23 1.53 3.47
N ARG A 75 9.79 1.57 4.74
CA ARG A 75 10.43 0.86 5.85
C ARG A 75 10.43 -0.65 5.64
N LEU A 76 9.30 -1.24 5.21
CA LEU A 76 9.21 -2.68 4.95
C LEU A 76 10.05 -3.11 3.75
N ASN A 77 10.07 -2.33 2.68
CA ASN A 77 10.92 -2.59 1.52
C ASN A 77 12.42 -2.53 1.89
N ALA A 78 12.80 -1.61 2.77
CA ALA A 78 14.17 -1.52 3.28
C ALA A 78 14.59 -2.73 4.12
N VAL A 79 13.63 -3.46 4.71
CA VAL A 79 13.90 -4.70 5.47
C VAL A 79 14.02 -5.92 4.55
N GLY A 80 13.27 -5.96 3.43
CA GLY A 80 13.25 -7.10 2.51
C GLY A 80 14.31 -7.07 1.40
N THR A 81 14.91 -5.91 1.14
CA THR A 81 16.08 -5.80 0.27
C THR A 81 17.30 -5.69 1.18
N THR A 82 18.41 -6.34 0.82
CA THR A 82 19.75 -6.19 1.42
C THR A 82 20.28 -4.76 1.27
N ALA A 83 19.52 -3.77 1.71
CA ALA A 83 20.00 -2.42 1.96
C ALA A 83 20.66 -2.49 3.33
N THR A 84 21.94 -2.79 3.32
CA THR A 84 22.90 -2.40 4.36
C THR A 84 22.45 -1.03 4.90
N PRO A 85 21.89 -0.92 6.12
CA PRO A 85 21.50 0.38 6.65
C PRO A 85 22.69 1.32 6.55
N ASN A 86 22.46 2.60 6.26
CA ASN A 86 23.55 3.58 6.19
C ASN A 86 24.45 3.57 7.45
N SER A 87 23.97 3.05 8.59
CA SER A 87 24.79 2.78 9.78
C SER A 87 25.90 1.74 9.57
N LEU A 88 25.68 0.71 8.76
CA LEU A 88 26.71 -0.26 8.37
C LEU A 88 27.69 0.34 7.35
N ARG A 89 27.22 1.23 6.47
CA ARG A 89 28.08 1.99 5.55
C ARG A 89 28.97 3.02 6.26
N LEU A 90 28.54 3.52 7.42
CA LEU A 90 29.35 4.39 8.28
C LEU A 90 30.52 3.64 8.91
N TRP A 91 30.36 2.36 9.29
CA TRP A 91 31.47 1.56 9.83
C TRP A 91 32.49 1.13 8.77
N GLU A 92 32.11 1.05 7.49
CA GLU A 92 33.03 0.80 6.36
C GLU A 92 33.76 2.07 5.89
N LEU A 93 33.12 3.24 5.93
CA LEU A 93 33.77 4.53 5.62
C LEU A 93 34.74 4.98 6.73
N GLN A 94 34.60 4.44 7.94
CA GLN A 94 35.55 4.62 9.04
C GLN A 94 36.73 3.64 8.98
N GLY A 95 37.17 3.26 7.77
CA GLY A 95 38.37 2.47 7.50
C GLY A 95 39.68 3.16 7.91
N CYS A 96 39.80 3.54 9.18
CA CYS A 96 41.01 4.04 9.81
C CYS A 96 41.24 3.31 11.13
N LEU A 97 41.81 2.11 11.03
CA LEU A 97 42.89 1.69 11.93
C LEU A 97 43.97 1.10 11.01
N PRO A 98 45.25 1.53 11.10
CA PRO A 98 46.08 0.99 12.18
C PRO A 98 47.18 1.91 12.77
N HIS A 99 47.78 1.39 13.85
CA HIS A 99 49.01 1.78 14.60
C HIS A 99 48.83 2.85 15.70
N LYS A 100 49.16 2.61 16.97
CA LYS A 100 49.98 1.61 17.68
C LYS A 100 49.28 1.10 18.94
#